data_AF-A0A8H6Y3A9-F1
#
_entry.id   AF-A0A8H6Y3A9-F1
#
_cell.length_a   1.000
_cell.length_b   1.000
_cell.length_c   1.000
_cell.angle_alpha   90.00
_cell.angle_beta   90.00
_cell.angle_gamma   90.00
#
_symmetry.space_group_name_H-M   'P 1'
#
loop_
_entity.id
_entity.type
_entity.pdbx_description
1 polymer ?
#
loop_
_entity_poly.entity_id
_entity_poly.type
_entity_poly.pdbx_seq_one_letter_code
_entity_poly.pdbx_strand_id
1 'polypeptide(L)'
;MSPRPRVRESLYSLAQVCRIFSDPALDLLWARQNTLGNILLCMPMDLWQVTGAGRRRFFRARRAIEPQDWVRFHVYAPRIRFLSLSNFRFDVAEDTWSPVFEMLSAAIDTPHIFPNLRMIWWSVTDPWFSYVHLFLCPTIKSLVLRGLKTPAHLALLPTLPQRCPLVTSITLRMAPQLQVSCHPRSLMVCGMMFLEKLDIGSIDQNAFEHLSRLATLKTLIIDSPPTLFHPMLLPMLVDSQTYASSP
;
A
#
# COMPACT_ATOMS: atom_id res chain seq x y z
N MET A 1 -8.57 -6.85 -9.16
CA MET A 1 -9.90 -6.23 -9.38
C MET A 1 -10.75 -6.44 -8.13
N SER A 2 -11.50 -5.44 -7.67
CA SER A 2 -12.55 -5.66 -6.67
C SER A 2 -13.68 -6.48 -7.32
N PRO A 3 -14.31 -7.44 -6.63
CA PRO A 3 -15.43 -8.17 -7.21
C PRO A 3 -16.52 -7.16 -7.64
N ARG A 4 -17.08 -7.37 -8.83
CA ARG A 4 -18.18 -6.54 -9.36
C ARG A 4 -19.32 -6.52 -8.33
N PRO A 5 -20.13 -5.44 -8.25
CA PRO A 5 -21.17 -5.28 -7.21
C PRO A 5 -22.05 -6.53 -7.04
N ARG A 6 -22.52 -7.10 -8.16
CA ARG A 6 -23.32 -8.33 -8.18
C ARG A 6 -22.60 -9.56 -7.59
N VAL A 7 -21.29 -9.69 -7.83
CA VAL A 7 -20.49 -10.80 -7.26
C VAL A 7 -20.38 -10.66 -5.75
N ARG A 8 -20.26 -9.42 -5.25
CA ARG A 8 -20.20 -9.17 -3.80
C ARG A 8 -21.52 -9.48 -3.11
N GLU A 9 -22.65 -9.14 -3.74
CA GLU A 9 -24.00 -9.51 -3.29
C GLU A 9 -24.17 -11.03 -3.26
N SER A 10 -23.79 -11.74 -4.33
CA SER A 10 -23.83 -13.20 -4.36
C SER A 10 -22.95 -13.84 -3.29
N LEU A 11 -21.73 -13.33 -3.06
CA LEU A 11 -20.85 -13.81 -1.99
C LEU A 11 -21.45 -13.57 -0.60
N TYR A 12 -22.10 -12.43 -0.40
CA TYR A 12 -22.79 -12.14 0.85
C TYR A 12 -23.96 -13.11 1.09
N SER A 13 -24.77 -13.37 0.05
CA SER A 13 -25.83 -14.39 0.13
C SER A 13 -25.24 -15.78 0.40
N LEU A 14 -24.17 -16.17 -0.30
CA LEU A 14 -23.50 -17.46 -0.11
C LEU A 14 -22.98 -17.64 1.32
N ALA A 15 -22.45 -16.55 1.91
CA ALA A 15 -21.95 -16.55 3.28
C ALA A 15 -23.05 -16.82 4.33
N GLN A 16 -24.32 -16.54 3.98
CA GLN A 16 -25.47 -16.75 4.85
C GLN A 16 -26.14 -18.12 4.68
N VAL A 17 -25.92 -18.81 3.55
CA VAL A 17 -26.66 -20.03 3.21
C VAL A 17 -26.24 -21.23 4.06
N CYS A 18 -24.94 -21.48 4.23
CA CYS A 18 -24.48 -22.56 5.11
C CYS A 18 -23.05 -22.32 5.63
N ARG A 19 -22.70 -22.97 6.75
CA ARG A 19 -21.37 -22.84 7.39
C ARG A 19 -20.22 -23.24 6.46
N ILE A 20 -20.42 -24.25 5.61
CA ILE A 20 -19.41 -24.76 4.67
C ILE A 20 -19.01 -23.68 3.66
N PHE A 21 -19.98 -22.90 3.16
CA PHE A 21 -19.70 -21.82 2.21
C PHE A 21 -19.38 -20.48 2.90
N SER A 22 -19.62 -20.37 4.21
CA SER A 22 -19.41 -19.13 4.96
C SER A 22 -17.94 -18.70 4.96
N ASP A 23 -17.03 -19.59 5.31
CA ASP A 23 -15.61 -19.25 5.39
C ASP A 23 -14.98 -18.86 4.03
N PRO A 24 -15.15 -19.65 2.95
CA PRO A 24 -14.66 -19.25 1.63
C PRO A 24 -15.30 -17.95 1.10
N ALA A 25 -16.59 -17.74 1.37
CA ALA A 25 -17.28 -16.53 0.96
C ALA A 25 -16.77 -15.30 1.71
N LEU A 26 -16.56 -15.42 3.03
CA LEU A 26 -15.98 -14.36 3.85
C LEU A 26 -14.55 -14.05 3.44
N ASP A 27 -13.73 -15.06 3.12
CA ASP A 27 -12.38 -14.86 2.58
C ASP A 27 -12.40 -13.99 1.33
N LEU A 28 -13.30 -14.28 0.38
CA LEU A 28 -13.43 -13.51 -0.86
C LEU A 28 -14.00 -12.12 -0.63
N LEU A 29 -14.98 -11.97 0.28
CA LEU A 29 -15.62 -10.70 0.60
C LEU A 29 -14.68 -9.75 1.33
N TRP A 30 -13.83 -10.29 2.21
CA TRP A 30 -12.87 -9.53 2.99
C TRP A 30 -11.51 -9.32 2.29
N ALA A 31 -11.17 -10.18 1.31
CA ALA A 31 -9.90 -10.14 0.59
C ALA A 31 -9.46 -8.75 0.16
N ARG A 32 -10.38 -7.89 -0.31
CA ARG A 32 -10.06 -6.53 -0.76
C ARG A 32 -10.88 -5.48 -0.03
N GLN A 33 -10.21 -4.59 0.70
CA GLN A 33 -10.81 -3.42 1.34
C GLN A 33 -10.28 -2.12 0.73
N ASN A 34 -11.17 -1.13 0.62
CA ASN A 34 -10.83 0.21 0.14
C ASN A 34 -10.98 1.28 1.26
N THR A 35 -11.08 0.83 2.51
CA THR A 35 -11.23 1.66 3.70
C THR A 35 -11.00 0.78 4.94
N LEU A 36 -10.51 1.36 6.04
CA LEU A 36 -10.47 0.70 7.34
C LEU A 36 -11.85 0.64 8.00
N GLY A 37 -12.79 1.50 7.59
CA GLY A 37 -14.09 1.63 8.25
C GLY A 37 -14.89 0.33 8.32
N ASN A 38 -14.76 -0.57 7.34
CA ASN A 38 -15.48 -1.85 7.36
C ASN A 38 -15.02 -2.76 8.50
N ILE A 39 -13.70 -2.82 8.77
CA ILE A 39 -13.20 -3.66 9.87
C ILE A 39 -13.41 -2.98 11.23
N LEU A 40 -13.35 -1.64 11.29
CA LEU A 40 -13.67 -0.90 12.52
C LEU A 40 -15.13 -1.07 12.94
N LEU A 41 -16.06 -1.15 11.98
CA LEU A 41 -17.47 -1.47 12.25
C LEU A 41 -17.69 -2.90 12.78
N CYS A 42 -16.68 -3.78 12.71
CA CYS A 42 -16.75 -5.10 13.33
C CYS A 42 -16.37 -5.07 14.81
N MET A 43 -15.71 -4.01 15.29
CA MET A 43 -15.46 -3.79 16.71
C MET A 43 -16.75 -3.36 17.43
N PRO A 44 -16.77 -3.35 18.78
CA PRO A 44 -17.97 -3.01 19.54
C PRO A 44 -18.58 -1.64 19.17
N MET A 45 -19.91 -1.58 19.12
CA MET A 45 -20.64 -0.39 18.65
C MET A 45 -20.49 0.83 19.58
N ASP A 46 -20.20 0.58 20.85
CA ASP A 46 -19.93 1.58 21.87
C ASP A 46 -18.53 2.20 21.74
N LEU A 47 -17.62 1.59 20.96
CA LEU A 47 -16.27 2.10 20.73
C LEU A 47 -16.28 3.30 19.78
N TRP A 48 -17.13 3.27 18.74
CA TRP A 48 -17.13 4.25 17.66
C TRP A 48 -18.43 5.05 17.59
N GLN A 49 -18.32 6.38 17.60
CA GLN A 49 -19.35 7.25 17.04
C GLN A 49 -19.12 7.36 15.55
N VAL A 50 -20.03 6.80 14.75
CA VAL A 50 -19.96 6.82 13.29
C VAL A 50 -20.92 7.89 12.76
N THR A 51 -20.40 8.83 11.98
CA THR A 51 -21.21 9.82 11.27
C THR A 51 -20.99 9.69 9.77
N GLY A 52 -21.94 10.18 8.98
CA GLY A 52 -21.91 10.07 7.51
C GLY A 52 -22.33 8.68 6.99
N ALA A 53 -22.25 8.48 5.67
CA ALA A 53 -22.80 7.30 5.00
C ALA A 53 -21.90 6.75 3.89
N GLY A 54 -22.02 5.44 3.64
CA GLY A 54 -21.29 4.75 2.57
C GLY A 54 -19.77 4.85 2.72
N ARG A 55 -19.11 5.49 1.74
CA ARG A 55 -17.66 5.72 1.75
C ARG A 55 -17.24 6.98 2.52
N ARG A 56 -18.19 7.82 2.93
CA ARG A 56 -17.99 9.05 3.69
C ARG A 56 -18.38 8.82 5.15
N ARG A 57 -17.77 7.81 5.78
CA ARG A 57 -17.95 7.53 7.21
C ARG A 57 -16.81 8.14 7.99
N PHE A 58 -17.15 8.79 9.09
CA PHE A 58 -16.21 9.34 10.04
C PHE A 58 -16.31 8.55 11.35
N PHE A 59 -15.17 8.28 11.96
CA PHE A 59 -15.09 7.49 13.17
C PHE A 59 -14.50 8.38 14.27
N ARG A 60 -15.28 8.61 15.32
CA ARG A 60 -14.80 9.23 16.54
C ARG A 60 -14.82 8.20 17.64
N ALA A 61 -13.70 7.97 18.30
CA ALA A 61 -13.66 7.08 19.44
C ALA A 61 -14.45 7.66 20.61
N ARG A 62 -15.24 6.80 21.27
CA ARG A 62 -16.03 7.13 22.47
C ARG A 62 -15.32 6.74 23.76
N ARG A 63 -14.44 5.74 23.70
CA ARG A 63 -13.61 5.24 24.79
C ARG A 63 -12.30 4.66 24.25
N ALA A 64 -11.37 4.31 25.14
CA ALA A 64 -10.16 3.58 24.77
C ALA A 64 -10.48 2.16 24.26
N ILE A 65 -9.61 1.64 23.38
CA ILE A 65 -9.68 0.25 22.94
C ILE A 65 -9.17 -0.64 24.06
N GLU A 66 -9.95 -1.65 24.39
CA GLU A 66 -9.62 -2.70 25.33
C GLU A 66 -9.24 -3.99 24.59
N PRO A 67 -8.45 -4.90 25.18
CA PRO A 67 -8.06 -6.16 24.54
C PRO A 67 -9.23 -6.96 23.96
N GLN A 68 -10.38 -6.95 24.63
CA GLN A 68 -11.59 -7.66 24.21
C GLN A 68 -12.26 -7.08 22.95
N ASP A 69 -12.00 -5.81 22.62
CA ASP A 69 -12.58 -5.18 21.43
C ASP A 69 -11.99 -5.74 20.13
N TRP A 70 -10.79 -6.32 20.21
CA TRP A 70 -10.09 -6.89 19.07
C TRP A 70 -10.60 -8.26 18.63
N VAL A 71 -11.48 -8.92 19.39
CA VAL A 71 -11.93 -10.29 19.11
C VAL A 71 -12.47 -10.44 17.69
N ARG A 72 -13.40 -9.57 17.27
CA ARG A 72 -13.94 -9.60 15.89
C ARG A 72 -12.96 -9.03 14.88
N PHE A 73 -12.12 -8.10 15.28
CA PHE A 73 -11.07 -7.55 14.42
C PHE A 73 -10.14 -8.66 13.93
N HIS A 74 -9.66 -9.50 14.85
CA HIS A 74 -8.74 -10.60 14.55
C HIS A 74 -9.37 -11.74 13.73
N VAL A 75 -10.70 -11.86 13.69
CA VAL A 75 -11.40 -12.81 12.79
C VAL A 75 -11.31 -12.37 11.33
N TYR A 76 -11.39 -11.07 11.06
CA TYR A 76 -11.44 -10.54 9.70
C TYR A 76 -10.10 -10.03 9.19
N ALA A 77 -9.22 -9.55 10.07
CA ALA A 77 -7.91 -9.01 9.70
C ALA A 77 -7.04 -9.97 8.86
N PRO A 78 -6.93 -11.27 9.18
CA PRO A 78 -6.18 -12.24 8.37
C PRO A 78 -6.78 -12.48 6.98
N ARG A 79 -8.04 -12.13 6.75
CA ARG A 79 -8.72 -12.30 5.45
C ARG A 79 -8.40 -11.17 4.49
N ILE A 80 -7.96 -10.01 4.99
CA ILE A 80 -7.62 -8.84 4.15
C ILE A 80 -6.26 -9.07 3.49
N ARG A 81 -6.27 -9.18 2.15
CA ARG A 81 -5.08 -9.40 1.31
C ARG A 81 -4.71 -8.18 0.46
N PHE A 82 -5.68 -7.31 0.19
CA PHE A 82 -5.51 -6.11 -0.62
C PHE A 82 -6.15 -4.93 0.10
N LEU A 83 -5.36 -3.92 0.43
CA LEU A 83 -5.83 -2.71 1.08
C LEU A 83 -5.55 -1.50 0.19
N SER A 84 -6.56 -0.70 -0.09
CA SER A 84 -6.41 0.58 -0.77
C SER A 84 -6.93 1.70 0.10
N LEU A 85 -6.02 2.52 0.61
CA LEU A 85 -6.31 3.75 1.34
C LEU A 85 -5.94 4.90 0.42
N SER A 86 -6.94 5.67 -0.01
CA SER A 86 -6.72 6.76 -0.94
C SER A 86 -7.61 7.94 -0.63
N ASN A 87 -7.04 9.14 -0.64
CA ASN A 87 -7.76 10.40 -0.41
C ASN A 87 -8.55 10.88 -1.63
N PHE A 88 -8.58 10.11 -2.71
CA PHE A 88 -9.13 10.60 -3.97
C PHE A 88 -10.66 10.76 -3.87
N ARG A 89 -11.05 12.04 -3.72
CA ARG A 89 -12.29 12.71 -4.16
C ARG A 89 -13.28 13.18 -3.11
N PHE A 90 -12.93 13.25 -1.83
CA PHE A 90 -13.87 13.72 -0.82
C PHE A 90 -13.17 14.67 0.14
N ASP A 91 -13.75 15.85 0.35
CA ASP A 91 -13.49 16.82 1.43
C ASP A 91 -13.66 16.15 2.80
N VAL A 92 -12.81 15.17 3.08
CA VAL A 92 -12.67 14.56 4.38
C VAL A 92 -11.65 15.45 5.07
N ALA A 93 -12.14 16.30 5.98
CA ALA A 93 -11.29 17.12 6.82
C ALA A 93 -10.15 16.26 7.39
N GLU A 94 -8.93 16.79 7.31
CA GLU A 94 -7.64 16.18 7.66
C GLU A 94 -7.62 15.57 9.08
N ASP A 95 -8.59 15.94 9.92
CA ASP A 95 -8.74 15.54 11.32
C ASP A 95 -9.53 14.25 11.57
N THR A 96 -10.18 13.66 10.56
CA THR A 96 -11.19 12.61 10.83
C THR A 96 -10.67 11.19 10.96
N TRP A 97 -9.49 10.88 10.42
CA TRP A 97 -8.85 9.57 10.60
C TRP A 97 -7.66 9.61 11.58
N SER A 98 -7.11 10.79 11.88
CA SER A 98 -5.97 10.92 12.81
C SER A 98 -6.24 10.25 14.17
N PRO A 99 -7.38 10.48 14.86
CA PRO A 99 -7.65 9.88 16.15
C PRO A 99 -7.78 8.35 16.08
N VAL A 100 -8.29 7.84 14.94
CA VAL A 100 -8.41 6.40 14.71
C VAL A 100 -7.03 5.78 14.58
N PHE A 101 -6.16 6.36 13.75
CA PHE A 101 -4.81 5.84 13.57
C PHE A 101 -3.96 5.94 14.83
N GLU A 102 -4.08 7.05 15.56
CA GLU A 102 -3.42 7.24 16.86
C GLU A 102 -3.84 6.17 17.86
N MET A 103 -5.15 5.95 17.97
CA MET A 103 -5.70 4.94 18.87
C MET A 103 -5.30 3.51 18.48
N LEU A 104 -5.35 3.18 17.18
CA LEU A 104 -4.87 1.89 16.68
C LEU A 104 -3.38 1.71 16.95
N SER A 105 -2.57 2.74 16.73
CA SER A 105 -1.12 2.70 16.97
C SER A 105 -0.79 2.52 18.45
N ALA A 106 -1.59 3.08 19.35
CA ALA A 106 -1.39 2.98 20.79
C ALA A 106 -1.87 1.65 21.38
N ALA A 107 -2.93 1.06 20.80
CA ALA A 107 -3.58 -0.14 21.35
C ALA A 107 -3.13 -1.45 20.71
N ILE A 108 -2.44 -1.40 19.56
CA ILE A 108 -2.00 -2.61 18.87
C ILE A 108 -0.84 -3.28 19.60
N ASP A 109 -0.98 -4.58 19.80
CA ASP A 109 0.00 -5.48 20.44
C ASP A 109 0.80 -6.31 19.42
N THR A 110 0.45 -6.18 18.14
CA THR A 110 1.09 -6.89 17.03
C THR A 110 1.93 -5.94 16.17
N PRO A 111 2.98 -6.44 15.49
CA PRO A 111 3.83 -5.60 14.65
C PRO A 111 3.10 -5.04 13.42
N HIS A 112 1.97 -5.64 13.04
CA HIS A 112 1.17 -5.22 11.89
C HIS A 112 -0.31 -5.62 12.04
N ILE A 113 -1.20 -4.76 11.53
CA ILE A 113 -2.65 -4.91 11.65
C ILE A 113 -3.20 -6.07 10.81
N PHE A 114 -2.63 -6.33 9.63
CA PHE A 114 -3.14 -7.29 8.66
C PHE A 114 -2.07 -8.34 8.30
N PRO A 115 -2.07 -9.52 8.94
CA PRO A 115 -0.96 -10.47 8.85
C PRO A 115 -0.78 -11.13 7.49
N ASN A 116 -1.82 -11.13 6.64
CA ASN A 116 -1.79 -11.73 5.30
C ASN A 116 -1.88 -10.69 4.18
N LEU A 117 -1.55 -9.43 4.48
CA LEU A 117 -1.65 -8.36 3.49
C LEU A 117 -0.59 -8.58 2.40
N ARG A 118 -1.06 -8.66 1.15
CA ARG A 118 -0.21 -8.87 -0.04
C ARG A 118 -0.01 -7.60 -0.85
N MET A 119 -0.97 -6.69 -0.79
CA MET A 119 -0.90 -5.43 -1.51
C MET A 119 -1.43 -4.30 -0.64
N ILE A 120 -0.65 -3.23 -0.56
CA ILE A 120 -1.11 -1.96 -0.01
C ILE A 120 -0.96 -0.86 -1.04
N TRP A 121 -2.05 -0.12 -1.23
CA TRP A 121 -2.07 1.13 -1.94
C TRP A 121 -2.35 2.24 -0.95
N TRP A 122 -1.30 2.92 -0.53
CA TRP A 122 -1.34 4.08 0.34
C TRP A 122 -1.25 5.34 -0.53
N SER A 123 -2.32 6.11 -0.58
CA SER A 123 -2.35 7.41 -1.26
C SER A 123 -3.05 8.44 -0.37
N VAL A 124 -2.75 8.33 0.91
CA VAL A 124 -3.21 9.18 1.97
C VAL A 124 -2.06 10.13 2.32
N THR A 125 -2.36 11.42 2.40
CA THR A 125 -1.38 12.45 2.74
C THR A 125 -1.16 12.56 4.25
N ASP A 126 -0.19 13.37 4.64
CA ASP A 126 -0.02 13.81 6.04
C ASP A 126 -1.33 14.29 6.68
N PRO A 127 -1.46 14.14 8.02
CA PRO A 127 -0.48 13.54 8.94
C PRO A 127 -0.53 12.00 8.99
N TRP A 128 -1.39 11.35 8.19
CA TRP A 128 -1.66 9.91 8.37
C TRP A 128 -0.53 9.01 7.87
N PHE A 129 0.35 9.50 6.99
CA PHE A 129 1.46 8.70 6.44
C PHE A 129 2.37 8.14 7.54
N SER A 130 2.54 8.84 8.66
CA SER A 130 3.29 8.37 9.83
C SER A 130 2.83 6.99 10.33
N TYR A 131 1.57 6.62 10.11
CA TYR A 131 0.98 5.34 10.51
C TYR A 131 1.09 4.23 9.46
N VAL A 132 1.72 4.49 8.31
CA VAL A 132 1.91 3.47 7.26
C VAL A 132 2.60 2.22 7.78
N HIS A 133 3.47 2.37 8.80
CA HIS A 133 4.22 1.27 9.41
C HIS A 133 3.32 0.17 9.99
N LEU A 134 2.11 0.52 10.45
CA LEU A 134 1.14 -0.43 11.01
C LEU A 134 0.65 -1.46 9.98
N PHE A 135 0.85 -1.18 8.69
CA PHE A 135 0.36 -2.02 7.60
C PHE A 135 1.50 -2.72 6.84
N LEU A 136 2.75 -2.45 7.18
CA LEU A 136 3.90 -3.10 6.55
C LEU A 136 4.12 -4.46 7.19
N CYS A 137 4.04 -5.53 6.38
CA CYS A 137 4.21 -6.89 6.86
C CYS A 137 4.98 -7.76 5.87
N PRO A 138 5.56 -8.89 6.32
CA PRO A 138 6.42 -9.71 5.48
C PRO A 138 5.75 -10.31 4.26
N THR A 139 4.41 -10.43 4.26
CA THR A 139 3.64 -11.02 3.17
C THR A 139 3.40 -10.08 1.99
N ILE A 140 3.79 -8.81 2.10
CA ILE A 140 3.56 -7.81 1.04
C ILE A 140 4.35 -8.19 -0.22
N LYS A 141 3.62 -8.21 -1.34
CA LYS A 141 4.12 -8.40 -2.70
C LYS A 141 4.09 -7.11 -3.51
N SER A 142 3.12 -6.24 -3.27
CA SER A 142 2.96 -4.98 -3.99
C SER A 142 2.74 -3.81 -3.04
N LEU A 143 3.62 -2.82 -3.12
CA LEU A 143 3.67 -1.65 -2.26
C LEU A 143 3.54 -0.40 -3.12
N VAL A 144 2.43 0.32 -2.98
CA VAL A 144 2.24 1.62 -3.62
C VAL A 144 2.12 2.67 -2.52
N LEU A 145 3.13 3.53 -2.39
CA LEU A 145 3.13 4.65 -1.44
C LEU A 145 3.13 5.96 -2.22
N ARG A 146 2.09 6.76 -2.04
CA ARG A 146 1.95 8.10 -2.62
C ARG A 146 1.77 9.12 -1.51
N GLY A 147 2.27 10.32 -1.75
CA GLY A 147 2.10 11.44 -0.83
C GLY A 147 3.20 11.54 0.22
N LEU A 148 4.42 11.08 -0.08
CA LEU A 148 5.58 11.38 0.77
C LEU A 148 5.89 12.88 0.64
N LYS A 149 5.69 13.67 1.70
CA LYS A 149 5.91 15.13 1.69
C LYS A 149 7.05 15.62 2.58
N THR A 150 7.41 14.85 3.61
CA THR A 150 8.44 15.23 4.60
C THR A 150 9.68 14.33 4.54
N PRO A 151 10.87 14.81 4.95
CA PRO A 151 12.08 13.98 5.04
C PRO A 151 11.94 12.80 6.01
N ALA A 152 11.13 12.93 7.07
CA ALA A 152 10.85 11.85 8.01
C ALA A 152 10.23 10.62 7.31
N HIS A 153 9.45 10.82 6.24
CA HIS A 153 8.89 9.71 5.46
C HIS A 153 9.95 8.94 4.68
N LEU A 154 11.04 9.60 4.29
CA LEU A 154 12.13 8.94 3.57
C LEU A 154 12.91 7.99 4.49
N ALA A 155 12.94 8.25 5.80
CA ALA A 155 13.59 7.38 6.79
C ALA A 155 12.96 5.98 6.84
N LEU A 156 11.71 5.82 6.39
CA LEU A 156 11.07 4.52 6.27
C LEU A 156 11.69 3.65 5.16
N LEU A 157 12.15 4.26 4.05
CA LEU A 157 12.51 3.52 2.84
C LEU A 157 13.62 2.49 3.08
N PRO A 158 14.74 2.82 3.77
CA PRO A 158 15.80 1.84 4.04
C PRO A 158 15.35 0.67 4.94
N THR A 159 14.22 0.80 5.65
CA THR A 159 13.66 -0.25 6.53
C THR A 159 12.71 -1.21 5.80
N LEU A 160 12.30 -0.87 4.57
CA LEU A 160 11.35 -1.68 3.81
C LEU A 160 11.88 -3.08 3.44
N PRO A 161 13.17 -3.28 3.12
CA PRO A 161 13.71 -4.61 2.86
C PRO A 161 13.49 -5.59 4.02
N GLN A 162 13.67 -5.14 5.27
CA GLN A 162 13.48 -5.98 6.45
C GLN A 162 12.00 -6.21 6.76
N ARG A 163 11.14 -5.21 6.54
CA ARG A 163 9.71 -5.30 6.85
C ARG A 163 8.90 -6.04 5.80
N CYS A 164 9.31 -5.94 4.53
CA CYS A 164 8.59 -6.47 3.36
C CYS A 164 9.56 -7.23 2.43
N PRO A 165 10.28 -8.27 2.90
CA PRO A 165 11.33 -8.95 2.14
C PRO A 165 10.84 -9.65 0.87
N LEU A 166 9.53 -9.94 0.80
CA LEU A 166 8.89 -10.66 -0.30
C LEU A 166 8.35 -9.75 -1.41
N VAL A 167 8.59 -8.44 -1.33
CA VAL A 167 8.02 -7.46 -2.27
C VAL A 167 8.59 -7.65 -3.68
N THR A 168 7.69 -7.63 -4.67
CA THR A 168 8.03 -7.77 -6.09
C THR A 168 7.64 -6.53 -6.89
N SER A 169 6.77 -5.67 -6.36
CA SER A 169 6.35 -4.44 -7.04
C SER A 169 6.34 -3.27 -6.07
N ILE A 170 7.10 -2.22 -6.39
CA ILE A 170 7.15 -0.99 -5.61
C ILE A 170 6.83 0.21 -6.50
N THR A 171 5.93 1.07 -6.03
CA THR A 171 5.67 2.39 -6.61
C THR A 171 5.72 3.44 -5.51
N LEU A 172 6.62 4.42 -5.64
CA LEU A 172 6.76 5.55 -4.73
C LEU A 172 6.47 6.85 -5.47
N ARG A 173 5.54 7.66 -4.94
CA ARG A 173 5.27 9.02 -5.42
C ARG A 173 5.48 10.00 -4.27
N MET A 174 6.48 10.86 -4.43
CA MET A 174 6.89 11.85 -3.43
C MET A 174 6.81 13.27 -4.00
N ALA A 175 6.73 14.24 -3.11
CA ALA A 175 6.68 15.65 -3.46
C ALA A 175 8.02 16.10 -4.10
N PRO A 176 8.00 17.08 -5.03
CA PRO A 176 9.18 17.45 -5.82
C PRO A 176 10.42 17.81 -4.98
N GLN A 177 10.23 18.46 -3.83
CA GLN A 177 11.32 18.83 -2.94
C GLN A 177 12.09 17.64 -2.34
N LEU A 178 11.46 16.46 -2.25
CA LEU A 178 12.10 15.24 -1.74
C LEU A 178 12.85 14.46 -2.82
N GLN A 179 12.61 14.76 -4.10
CA GLN A 179 13.23 14.06 -5.23
C GLN A 179 14.72 14.38 -5.37
N VAL A 180 15.21 15.43 -4.70
CA VAL A 180 16.60 15.89 -4.73
C VAL A 180 17.56 14.83 -4.19
N SER A 181 17.17 14.08 -3.16
CA SER A 181 18.00 13.01 -2.59
C SER A 181 17.53 11.65 -3.09
N CYS A 182 18.40 10.93 -3.79
CA CYS A 182 18.16 9.54 -4.20
C CYS A 182 18.60 8.52 -3.14
N HIS A 183 19.47 8.90 -2.19
CA HIS A 183 20.15 7.96 -1.30
C HIS A 183 19.22 7.01 -0.51
N PRO A 184 18.13 7.47 0.16
CA PRO A 184 17.23 6.57 0.88
C PRO A 184 16.52 5.55 -0.03
N ARG A 185 16.25 5.94 -1.29
CA ARG A 185 15.66 5.07 -2.31
C ARG A 185 16.66 4.02 -2.77
N SER A 186 17.91 4.44 -3.01
CA SER A 186 18.97 3.53 -3.43
C SER A 186 19.23 2.46 -2.37
N LEU A 187 19.33 2.85 -1.09
CA LEU A 187 19.49 1.91 0.02
C LEU A 187 18.35 0.89 0.09
N MET A 188 17.11 1.34 -0.08
CA MET A 188 15.96 0.46 -0.17
C MET A 188 16.11 -0.53 -1.33
N VAL A 189 16.43 -0.05 -2.54
CA VAL A 189 16.56 -0.89 -3.74
C VAL A 189 17.63 -1.97 -3.57
N CYS A 190 18.81 -1.61 -3.07
CA CYS A 190 19.90 -2.56 -2.85
C CYS A 190 19.54 -3.69 -1.87
N GLY A 191 18.60 -3.46 -0.94
CA GLY A 191 18.11 -4.49 -0.03
C GLY A 191 17.06 -5.43 -0.61
N MET A 192 16.52 -5.14 -1.80
CA MET A 192 15.41 -5.90 -2.38
C MET A 192 15.90 -6.92 -3.41
N MET A 193 15.55 -8.19 -3.21
CA MET A 193 16.09 -9.31 -3.99
C MET A 193 15.10 -9.89 -5.03
N PHE A 194 13.81 -9.56 -4.91
CA PHE A 194 12.74 -10.17 -5.71
C PHE A 194 11.96 -9.15 -6.55
N LEU A 195 12.54 -7.96 -6.81
CA LEU A 195 11.85 -6.90 -7.55
C LEU A 195 11.59 -7.30 -9.00
N GLU A 196 10.31 -7.28 -9.37
CA GLU A 196 9.84 -7.41 -10.74
C GLU A 196 9.45 -6.06 -11.35
N LYS A 197 8.93 -5.13 -10.54
CA LYS A 197 8.45 -3.82 -10.98
C LYS A 197 8.91 -2.71 -10.03
N LEU A 198 9.51 -1.67 -10.57
CA LEU A 198 9.98 -0.52 -9.81
C LEU A 198 9.58 0.80 -10.46
N ASP A 199 8.95 1.70 -9.70
CA ASP A 199 8.57 3.06 -10.10
C ASP A 199 8.80 4.01 -8.91
N ILE A 200 10.01 4.58 -8.76
CA ILE A 200 10.39 5.32 -7.54
C ILE A 200 11.11 6.66 -7.79
N GLY A 201 11.14 7.12 -9.04
CA GLY A 201 11.92 8.28 -9.46
C GLY A 201 13.42 7.97 -9.55
N SER A 202 14.27 8.96 -9.26
CA SER A 202 15.72 8.85 -9.38
C SER A 202 16.38 7.92 -8.35
N ILE A 203 17.42 7.21 -8.80
CA ILE A 203 18.28 6.30 -8.02
C ILE A 203 19.75 6.58 -8.36
N ASP A 204 20.69 6.17 -7.50
CA ASP A 204 22.13 6.28 -7.79
C ASP A 204 22.67 5.08 -8.59
N GLN A 205 23.96 5.16 -8.93
CA GLN A 205 24.67 4.15 -9.70
C GLN A 205 24.70 2.77 -9.01
N ASN A 206 24.85 2.73 -7.68
CA ASN A 206 24.92 1.48 -6.94
C ASN A 206 23.59 0.74 -7.00
N ALA A 207 22.48 1.47 -6.82
CA ALA A 207 21.14 0.90 -6.97
C ALA A 207 20.86 0.47 -8.42
N PHE A 208 21.33 1.23 -9.41
CA PHE A 208 21.19 0.85 -10.82
C PHE A 208 21.97 -0.43 -11.16
N GLU A 209 23.20 -0.56 -10.66
CA GLU A 209 24.02 -1.77 -10.81
C GLU A 209 23.41 -2.97 -10.07
N HIS A 210 22.81 -2.77 -8.90
CA HIS A 210 22.06 -3.82 -8.23
C HIS A 210 20.87 -4.30 -9.08
N LEU A 211 20.09 -3.37 -9.64
CA LEU A 211 18.94 -3.67 -10.49
C LEU A 211 19.34 -4.41 -11.77
N SER A 212 20.48 -4.06 -12.39
CA SER A 212 20.94 -4.73 -13.61
C SER A 212 21.29 -6.20 -13.40
N ARG A 213 21.61 -6.60 -12.16
CA ARG A 213 21.88 -7.99 -11.77
C ARG A 213 20.62 -8.77 -11.38
N LEU A 214 19.49 -8.11 -11.20
CA LEU A 214 18.23 -8.77 -10.84
C LEU A 214 17.53 -9.36 -12.06
N ALA A 215 17.70 -10.66 -12.29
CA ALA A 215 17.02 -11.40 -13.36
C ALA A 215 15.47 -11.39 -13.24
N THR A 216 14.95 -11.04 -12.07
CA THR A 216 13.51 -10.95 -11.81
C THR A 216 12.89 -9.65 -12.34
N LEU A 217 13.68 -8.61 -12.63
CA LEU A 217 13.19 -7.29 -13.00
C LEU A 217 12.58 -7.29 -14.40
N LYS A 218 11.31 -6.90 -14.49
CA LYS A 218 10.51 -6.86 -15.73
C LYS A 218 10.09 -5.46 -16.13
N THR A 219 9.99 -4.54 -15.18
CA THR A 219 9.53 -3.17 -15.43
C THR A 219 10.30 -2.20 -14.54
N LEU A 220 10.96 -1.24 -15.18
CA LEU A 220 11.68 -0.17 -14.52
C LEU A 220 11.17 1.17 -15.03
N ILE A 221 10.68 2.02 -14.12
CA ILE A 221 10.25 3.39 -14.39
C ILE A 221 11.10 4.28 -13.50
N ILE A 222 11.98 5.04 -14.14
CA ILE A 222 12.84 6.02 -13.49
C ILE A 222 12.48 7.39 -14.07
N ASP A 223 12.30 8.37 -13.20
CA ASP A 223 12.21 9.75 -13.65
C ASP A 223 13.62 10.18 -14.05
N SER A 224 13.84 10.50 -15.33
CA SER A 224 15.11 11.08 -15.76
C SER A 224 15.34 12.38 -14.97
N PRO A 225 16.49 12.57 -14.30
CA PRO A 225 16.80 13.89 -13.81
C PRO A 225 16.83 14.84 -15.02
N PRO A 226 16.36 16.09 -14.89
CA PRO A 226 16.33 17.03 -16.01
C PRO A 226 17.72 17.41 -16.56
N THR A 227 18.81 16.76 -16.13
CA THR A 227 20.21 17.14 -16.43
C THR A 227 21.19 16.01 -16.76
N LEU A 228 20.81 14.72 -16.88
CA LEU A 228 21.77 13.63 -17.18
C LEU A 228 21.63 12.93 -18.54
N PHE A 229 21.11 13.60 -19.56
CA PHE A 229 21.37 13.20 -20.95
C PHE A 229 22.41 14.14 -21.58
N HIS A 230 23.67 13.97 -21.14
CA HIS A 230 24.81 14.22 -22.01
C HIS A 230 25.13 12.88 -22.71
N PRO A 231 25.38 12.82 -24.03
CA PRO A 231 25.22 11.61 -24.81
C PRO A 231 26.48 10.74 -24.74
N MET A 232 26.62 9.95 -23.68
CA MET A 232 27.56 8.84 -23.67
C MET A 232 27.00 7.75 -22.75
N LEU A 233 26.14 6.90 -23.32
CA LEU A 233 25.89 5.48 -22.99
C LEU A 233 24.56 5.02 -23.63
N LEU A 234 24.47 5.18 -24.94
CA LEU A 234 23.72 4.26 -25.81
C LEU A 234 24.81 3.58 -26.65
N PRO A 235 25.04 2.29 -26.43
CA PRO A 235 24.29 1.36 -27.24
C PRO A 235 23.78 0.20 -26.40
N MET A 236 22.50 -0.13 -26.53
CA MET A 236 21.91 -1.47 -26.45
C MET A 236 20.39 -1.25 -26.40
N LEU A 237 19.69 -1.72 -27.43
CA LEU A 237 18.26 -1.57 -27.74
C LEU A 237 17.89 -0.40 -28.67
N VAL A 238 18.45 -0.39 -29.87
CA VAL A 238 17.66 -0.07 -31.07
C VAL A 238 18.02 -1.11 -32.12
N ASP A 239 17.15 -2.10 -32.29
CA ASP A 239 16.99 -2.80 -33.56
C ASP A 239 15.65 -3.52 -33.56
N SER A 240 14.66 -2.89 -34.18
CA SER A 240 13.64 -3.52 -35.01
C SER A 240 12.62 -2.46 -35.39
N GLN A 241 12.90 -1.69 -36.44
CA GLN A 241 11.94 -1.40 -37.52
C GLN A 241 12.70 -0.84 -38.74
N THR A 242 12.84 -1.67 -39.77
CA THR A 242 13.09 -1.24 -41.15
C THR A 242 12.16 -2.00 -42.10
N TYR A 243 11.72 -1.27 -43.14
CA TYR A 243 10.88 -1.62 -44.30
C TYR A 243 9.35 -1.53 -44.09
N ALA A 244 8.57 -0.82 -44.93
CA ALA A 244 8.77 -0.29 -46.29
C ALA A 244 7.86 0.96 -46.48
N SER A 245 8.37 2.09 -46.97
CA SER A 245 8.48 2.53 -48.38
C SER A 245 7.16 2.94 -49.06
N SER A 246 7.23 4.16 -49.60
CA SER A 246 6.24 5.04 -50.24
C SER A 246 5.63 4.50 -51.56
N PRO A 247 4.86 5.27 -52.37
CA PRO A 247 5.14 6.64 -52.87
C PRO A 247 4.24 7.74 -52.29
#